data_AF-A0A2V4DVP9-F1
#
_entry.id   AF-A0A2V4DVP9-F1
#
_cell.length_a   1.000
_cell.length_b   1.000
_cell.length_c   1.000
_cell.angle_alpha   90.00
_cell.angle_beta   90.00
_cell.angle_gamma   90.00
#
_symmetry.space_group_name_H-M   'P 1'
#
loop_
_entity.id
_entity.type
_entity.pdbx_description
1 polymer ?
#
loop_
_entity_poly.entity_id
_entity_poly.type
_entity_poly.pdbx_seq_one_letter_code
_entity_poly.pdbx_strand_id
1 'polypeptide(L)'
;MSEFESQVYSGDKRHIFVVRNDGISGVYNTYKNEFSWHINHDGWIAGYIGSERVFGLNEFVKERVLPVGIPQPWPSDHLPAGWLECNGSPFDVNQFPKLAAVYPWGTLPDLRGLFIRGKDNGRGLDPNRGILSFQDDAIRNIYGEVWPISHGRIKNTNTIFNGAFSETRRNTETIGLKYAKGTITEFTSILPRPGFYFDASRVVPVSHDNHPRNVAFIYIVKAE
;
A
#
# COMPACT_ATOMS: atom_id res chain seq x y z
N MET A 1 -37.58 49.16 5.20
CA MET A 1 -36.92 49.61 6.45
C MET A 1 -37.00 48.43 7.39
N SER A 2 -35.88 47.77 7.70
CA SER A 2 -35.92 46.53 8.50
C SER A 2 -35.80 46.83 9.99
N GLU A 3 -36.80 46.38 10.74
CA GLU A 3 -36.91 46.41 12.20
C GLU A 3 -35.83 45.53 12.82
N PHE A 4 -34.88 46.17 13.50
CA PHE A 4 -33.88 45.50 14.33
C PHE A 4 -33.93 46.13 15.72
N GLU A 5 -34.13 45.33 16.77
CA GLU A 5 -34.16 45.84 18.15
C GLU A 5 -32.75 45.99 18.75
N SER A 6 -31.76 45.28 18.24
CA SER A 6 -30.37 45.40 18.71
C SER A 6 -29.37 45.05 17.63
N GLN A 7 -28.42 45.97 17.41
CA GLN A 7 -27.31 45.79 16.47
C GLN A 7 -25.99 46.14 17.14
N VAL A 8 -25.00 45.27 16.96
CA VAL A 8 -23.61 45.56 17.32
C VAL A 8 -22.78 45.55 16.04
N TYR A 9 -22.17 46.69 15.74
CA TYR A 9 -21.42 46.90 14.50
C TYR A 9 -19.95 46.51 14.68
N SER A 10 -19.38 45.87 13.66
CA SER A 10 -17.93 45.90 13.47
C SER A 10 -17.48 47.33 13.14
N GLY A 11 -16.21 47.66 13.41
CA GLY A 11 -15.66 49.00 13.14
C GLY A 11 -15.76 49.42 11.66
N ASP A 12 -15.76 48.45 10.73
CA ASP A 12 -15.94 48.66 9.29
C ASP A 12 -17.41 48.56 8.82
N LYS A 13 -18.35 48.26 9.74
CA LYS A 13 -19.79 48.02 9.49
C LYS A 13 -20.11 46.95 8.44
N ARG A 14 -19.13 46.10 8.09
CA ARG A 14 -19.34 44.98 7.14
C ARG A 14 -20.06 43.81 7.78
N HIS A 15 -19.88 43.63 9.08
CA HIS A 15 -20.52 42.58 9.85
C HIS A 15 -21.29 43.20 11.01
N ILE A 16 -22.54 42.81 11.16
CA ILE A 16 -23.41 43.29 12.23
C ILE A 16 -23.91 42.08 12.97
N PHE A 17 -23.71 42.05 14.30
CA PHE A 17 -24.45 41.10 15.11
C PHE A 17 -25.87 41.62 15.26
N VAL A 18 -26.84 40.81 14.84
CA VAL A 18 -28.25 41.18 14.75
C VAL A 18 -29.06 40.20 15.58
N VAL A 19 -29.97 40.74 16.41
CA VAL A 19 -31.09 40.01 16.99
C VAL A 19 -32.36 40.56 16.35
N ARG A 20 -33.10 39.70 15.65
CA ARG A 20 -34.35 40.05 14.97
C ARG A 20 -35.56 39.66 15.82
N ASN A 21 -36.66 40.38 15.61
CA ASN A 21 -37.93 40.14 16.31
C ASN A 21 -38.58 38.80 15.94
N ASP A 22 -38.20 38.22 14.79
CA ASP A 22 -38.64 36.88 14.35
C ASP A 22 -37.80 35.74 14.95
N GLY A 23 -36.97 36.01 15.96
CA GLY A 23 -36.19 35.01 16.67
C GLY A 23 -34.86 34.65 16.01
N ILE A 24 -34.54 35.21 14.84
CA ILE A 24 -33.26 34.98 14.18
C ILE A 24 -32.16 35.83 14.85
N SER A 25 -31.08 35.18 15.27
CA SER A 25 -29.92 35.86 15.88
C SER A 25 -28.62 35.40 15.23
N GLY A 26 -27.74 36.32 14.81
CA GLY A 26 -26.51 35.95 14.13
C GLY A 26 -25.68 37.10 13.61
N VAL A 27 -24.66 36.78 12.81
CA VAL A 27 -23.79 37.78 12.16
C VAL A 27 -24.25 38.00 10.72
N TYR A 28 -24.76 39.19 10.43
CA TYR A 28 -25.20 39.62 9.12
C TYR A 28 -24.05 40.28 8.34
N ASN A 29 -23.81 39.84 7.10
CA ASN A 29 -22.87 40.46 6.18
C ASN A 29 -23.61 41.48 5.30
N THR A 30 -23.34 42.77 5.53
CA THR A 30 -24.04 43.86 4.84
C THR A 30 -23.67 43.98 3.36
N TYR A 31 -22.48 43.50 2.96
CA TYR A 31 -22.03 43.55 1.57
C TYR A 31 -22.67 42.44 0.71
N LYS A 32 -22.75 41.23 1.26
CA LYS A 32 -23.37 40.09 0.59
C LYS A 32 -24.89 40.02 0.76
N ASN A 33 -25.44 40.82 1.68
CA ASN A 33 -26.86 40.83 2.03
C ASN A 33 -27.38 39.44 2.49
N GLU A 34 -26.57 38.75 3.29
CA GLU A 34 -26.87 37.42 3.84
C GLU A 34 -26.31 37.26 5.26
N PHE A 35 -26.84 36.31 6.03
CA PHE A 35 -26.21 35.91 7.29
C PHE A 35 -24.96 35.07 7.01
N SER A 36 -23.81 35.48 7.55
CA SER A 36 -22.61 34.63 7.58
C SER A 36 -22.88 33.36 8.40
N TRP A 37 -23.58 33.53 9.52
CA TRP A 37 -24.17 32.46 10.32
C TRP A 37 -25.30 33.04 11.19
N HIS A 38 -26.29 32.22 11.51
CA HIS A 38 -27.38 32.58 12.42
C HIS A 38 -27.94 31.35 13.12
N ILE A 39 -28.62 31.59 14.24
CA ILE A 39 -29.55 30.68 14.88
C ILE A 39 -30.94 31.11 14.42
N ASN A 40 -31.74 30.19 13.87
CA ASN A 40 -33.12 30.46 13.47
C ASN A 40 -34.09 30.32 14.66
N HIS A 41 -35.36 30.64 14.47
CA HIS A 41 -36.39 30.57 15.53
C HIS A 41 -36.58 29.15 16.10
N ASP A 42 -36.17 28.12 15.37
CA ASP A 42 -36.23 26.71 15.79
C ASP A 42 -34.97 26.25 16.53
N GLY A 43 -34.00 27.15 16.76
CA GLY A 43 -32.74 26.84 17.45
C GLY A 43 -31.68 26.16 16.58
N TRP A 44 -31.91 26.05 15.27
CA TRP A 44 -30.92 25.49 14.33
C TRP A 44 -29.88 26.55 13.96
N ILE A 45 -28.62 26.14 13.96
CA ILE A 45 -27.52 26.95 13.41
C ILE A 45 -27.48 26.73 11.90
N ALA A 46 -27.58 27.82 11.14
CA ALA A 46 -27.43 27.84 9.69
C ALA A 46 -26.33 28.83 9.27
N GLY A 47 -25.63 28.51 8.18
CA GLY A 47 -24.52 29.29 7.65
C GLY A 47 -23.16 28.60 7.82
N TYR A 48 -22.10 29.27 7.39
CA TYR A 48 -20.74 28.74 7.40
C TYR A 48 -19.80 29.72 8.10
N ILE A 49 -19.16 29.26 9.17
CA ILE A 49 -18.05 29.97 9.81
C ILE A 49 -16.78 29.23 9.41
N GLY A 50 -15.93 29.87 8.62
CA GLY A 50 -14.59 29.36 8.36
C GLY A 50 -13.84 29.14 9.68
N SER A 51 -13.17 28.00 9.82
CA SER A 51 -12.51 27.63 11.07
C SER A 51 -11.38 28.60 11.47
N GLU A 52 -10.86 29.39 10.52
CA GLU A 52 -9.94 30.50 10.79
C GLU A 52 -10.55 31.64 11.60
N ARG A 53 -11.87 31.74 11.64
CA ARG A 53 -12.62 32.76 12.37
C ARG A 53 -13.08 32.29 13.75
N VAL A 54 -12.90 31.00 14.04
CA VAL A 54 -13.19 30.41 15.35
C VAL A 54 -11.87 30.17 16.04
N PHE A 55 -11.57 30.99 17.05
CA PHE A 55 -10.31 30.92 17.78
C PHE A 55 -10.08 29.50 18.32
N GLY A 56 -8.90 28.93 18.05
CA GLY A 56 -8.53 27.58 18.46
C GLY A 56 -9.11 26.43 17.63
N LEU A 57 -10.11 26.66 16.76
CA LEU A 57 -10.72 25.57 15.99
C LEU A 57 -9.78 24.99 14.94
N ASN A 58 -8.99 25.84 14.27
CA ASN A 58 -7.97 25.36 13.33
C ASN A 58 -6.93 24.46 14.00
N GLU A 59 -6.51 24.79 15.23
CA GLU A 59 -5.53 24.02 15.99
C GLU A 59 -6.16 22.72 16.48
N PHE A 60 -7.38 22.80 17.03
CA PHE A 60 -8.18 21.66 17.43
C PHE A 60 -8.42 20.65 16.29
N VAL A 61 -8.69 21.13 15.08
CA VAL A 61 -8.88 20.27 13.90
C VAL A 61 -7.55 19.68 13.43
N LYS A 62 -6.48 20.49 13.38
CA LYS A 62 -5.14 20.01 12.97
C LYS A 62 -4.61 18.89 13.87
N GLU A 63 -4.83 18.99 15.18
CA GLU A 63 -4.39 17.96 16.14
C GLU A 63 -5.18 16.64 16.04
N ARG A 64 -6.35 16.65 15.38
CA ARG A 64 -7.29 15.51 15.37
C ARG A 64 -7.51 14.89 14.00
N VAL A 65 -6.84 15.38 12.96
CA VAL A 65 -7.02 14.89 11.59
C VAL A 65 -5.68 14.37 11.07
N LEU A 66 -5.73 13.22 10.40
CA LEU A 66 -4.57 12.65 9.72
C LEU A 66 -4.05 13.62 8.64
N PRO A 67 -2.73 13.80 8.50
CA PRO A 67 -2.16 14.57 7.41
C PRO A 67 -2.66 14.08 6.04
N VAL A 68 -2.95 15.03 5.15
CA VAL A 68 -3.33 14.75 3.76
C VAL A 68 -2.18 14.01 3.06
N GLY A 69 -2.52 13.05 2.20
CA GLY A 69 -1.54 12.30 1.41
C GLY A 69 -0.97 11.04 2.06
N ILE A 70 -1.39 10.66 3.27
CA ILE A 70 -1.04 9.34 3.84
C ILE A 70 -1.99 8.27 3.30
N PRO A 71 -1.51 7.22 2.61
CA PRO A 71 -2.37 6.10 2.22
C PRO A 71 -2.92 5.36 3.43
N GLN A 72 -4.24 5.24 3.52
CA GLN A 72 -4.96 4.54 4.59
C GLN A 72 -5.61 3.27 4.04
N PRO A 73 -5.54 2.13 4.76
CA PRO A 73 -6.26 0.93 4.37
C PRO A 73 -7.76 1.11 4.59
N TRP A 74 -8.54 0.88 3.54
CA TRP A 74 -10.00 1.00 3.52
C TRP A 74 -10.65 -0.38 3.27
N PRO A 75 -11.60 -0.82 4.11
CA PRO A 75 -12.13 -2.19 4.09
C PRO A 75 -13.23 -2.45 3.05
N SER A 76 -13.62 -1.45 2.27
CA SER A 76 -14.77 -1.52 1.35
C SER A 76 -14.36 -1.14 -0.07
N ASP A 77 -15.09 -1.63 -1.07
CA ASP A 77 -14.97 -1.24 -2.47
C ASP A 77 -15.64 0.12 -2.79
N HIS A 78 -16.51 0.59 -1.89
CA HIS A 78 -17.12 1.91 -1.97
C HIS A 78 -16.28 2.96 -1.24
N LEU A 79 -15.68 3.88 -1.99
CA LEU A 79 -14.86 4.96 -1.45
C LEU A 79 -15.72 6.00 -0.72
N PRO A 80 -15.27 6.49 0.44
CA PRO A 80 -15.91 7.62 1.11
C PRO A 80 -15.72 8.91 0.29
N ALA A 81 -16.70 9.82 0.35
CA ALA A 81 -16.61 11.11 -0.33
C ALA A 81 -15.38 11.91 0.13
N GLY A 82 -14.67 12.55 -0.81
CA GLY A 82 -13.46 13.30 -0.54
C GLY A 82 -12.20 12.43 -0.38
N TRP A 83 -12.23 11.19 -0.88
CA TRP A 83 -11.07 10.30 -0.91
C TRP A 83 -10.83 9.75 -2.31
N LEU A 84 -9.56 9.51 -2.63
CA LEU A 84 -9.11 8.92 -3.90
C LEU A 84 -8.37 7.63 -3.62
N GLU A 85 -8.54 6.64 -4.50
CA GLU A 85 -7.78 5.39 -4.46
C GLU A 85 -6.35 5.60 -4.97
N CYS A 86 -5.37 4.97 -4.33
CA CYS A 86 -3.99 4.87 -4.80
C CYS A 86 -3.86 3.80 -5.89
N ASN A 87 -4.43 4.07 -7.07
CA ASN A 87 -4.44 3.15 -8.22
C ASN A 87 -3.68 3.70 -9.45
N GLY A 88 -2.78 4.66 -9.24
CA GLY A 88 -2.04 5.30 -10.33
C GLY A 88 -2.80 6.44 -11.03
N SER A 89 -4.02 6.76 -10.61
CA SER A 89 -4.83 7.80 -11.28
C SER A 89 -4.25 9.20 -11.10
N PRO A 90 -4.40 10.07 -12.12
CA PRO A 90 -4.13 11.49 -11.98
C PRO A 90 -5.22 12.17 -11.12
N PHE A 91 -4.88 13.33 -10.55
CA PHE A 91 -5.81 14.21 -9.85
C PHE A 91 -5.55 15.68 -10.20
N ASP A 92 -6.57 16.53 -10.01
CA ASP A 92 -6.44 17.96 -10.26
C ASP A 92 -5.71 18.65 -9.09
N VAL A 93 -4.48 19.10 -9.35
CA VAL A 93 -3.63 19.79 -8.38
C VAL A 93 -4.17 21.14 -7.92
N ASN A 94 -5.00 21.80 -8.73
CA ASN A 94 -5.65 23.06 -8.36
C ASN A 94 -6.87 22.81 -7.47
N GLN A 95 -7.57 21.69 -7.70
CA GLN A 95 -8.70 21.28 -6.88
C GLN A 95 -8.25 20.74 -5.52
N PHE A 96 -7.11 20.04 -5.47
CA PHE A 96 -6.57 19.40 -4.26
C PHE A 96 -5.15 19.90 -3.95
N PRO A 97 -4.99 21.18 -3.56
CA PRO A 97 -3.68 21.78 -3.34
C PRO A 97 -2.90 21.18 -2.15
N LYS A 98 -3.59 20.65 -1.13
CA LYS A 98 -2.88 20.00 0.00
C LYS A 98 -2.35 18.63 -0.40
N LEU A 99 -3.09 17.89 -1.22
CA LEU A 99 -2.63 16.63 -1.79
C LEU A 99 -1.49 16.87 -2.77
N ALA A 100 -1.56 17.93 -3.58
CA ALA A 100 -0.49 18.34 -4.49
C ALA A 100 0.81 18.71 -3.75
N ALA A 101 0.73 19.23 -2.52
CA ALA A 101 1.92 19.49 -1.71
C ALA A 101 2.69 18.20 -1.35
N VAL A 102 2.00 17.04 -1.33
CA VAL A 102 2.59 15.72 -1.02
C VAL A 102 2.90 14.93 -2.29
N TYR A 103 2.06 15.05 -3.32
CA TYR A 103 2.22 14.44 -4.64
C TYR A 103 2.26 15.52 -5.74
N PRO A 104 3.41 16.21 -5.93
CA PRO A 104 3.50 17.39 -6.80
C PRO A 104 3.24 17.13 -8.28
N TRP A 105 3.34 15.86 -8.70
CA TRP A 105 3.14 15.44 -10.09
C TRP A 105 1.67 15.22 -10.45
N GLY A 106 0.73 15.46 -9.52
CA GLY A 106 -0.70 15.31 -9.78
C GLY A 106 -1.11 13.87 -10.07
N THR A 107 -0.33 12.89 -9.62
CA THR A 107 -0.58 11.46 -9.84
C THR A 107 -0.32 10.68 -8.55
N LEU A 108 -1.23 9.77 -8.21
CA LEU A 108 -1.09 8.90 -7.03
C LEU A 108 -0.21 7.69 -7.34
N PRO A 109 0.44 7.08 -6.34
CA PRO A 109 1.08 5.79 -6.53
C PRO A 109 0.03 4.72 -6.84
N ASP A 110 0.40 3.71 -7.63
CA ASP A 110 -0.40 2.49 -7.77
C ASP A 110 0.06 1.49 -6.69
N LEU A 111 -0.77 1.27 -5.69
CA LEU A 111 -0.49 0.42 -4.53
C LEU A 111 -1.24 -0.91 -4.58
N ARG A 112 -1.95 -1.20 -5.66
CA ARG A 112 -2.72 -2.44 -5.81
C ARG A 112 -1.76 -3.64 -5.82
N GLY A 113 -1.94 -4.56 -4.88
CA GLY A 113 -1.08 -5.73 -4.71
C GLY A 113 0.29 -5.45 -4.07
N LEU A 114 0.57 -4.22 -3.64
CA LEU A 114 1.86 -3.84 -3.05
C LEU A 114 1.79 -3.71 -1.52
N PHE A 115 2.93 -3.98 -0.87
CA PHE A 115 3.14 -3.66 0.54
C PHE A 115 3.87 -2.33 0.69
N ILE A 116 3.41 -1.50 1.62
CA ILE A 116 4.13 -0.29 2.02
C ILE A 116 5.21 -0.68 3.05
N ARG A 117 6.44 -0.20 2.85
CA ARG A 117 7.56 -0.38 3.81
C ARG A 117 8.14 0.94 4.27
N GLY A 118 8.76 0.92 5.45
CA GLY A 118 9.49 2.08 5.97
C GLY A 118 10.72 2.41 5.12
N LYS A 119 10.95 3.71 4.91
CA LYS A 119 12.19 4.24 4.33
C LYS A 119 13.34 4.04 5.32
N ASP A 120 14.49 3.57 4.83
CA ASP A 120 15.67 3.29 5.66
C ASP A 120 16.14 4.50 6.47
N ASN A 121 16.11 5.69 5.85
CA ASN A 121 16.38 6.99 6.47
C ASN A 121 17.67 7.02 7.33
N GLY A 122 18.73 6.35 6.87
CA GLY A 122 20.04 6.38 7.52
C GLY A 122 20.31 5.20 8.46
N ARG A 123 19.41 4.21 8.56
CA ARG A 123 19.64 2.99 9.35
C ARG A 123 20.65 2.05 8.69
N GLY A 124 20.81 2.10 7.36
CA GLY A 124 21.80 1.32 6.61
C GLY A 124 21.36 -0.08 6.18
N LEU A 125 20.09 -0.43 6.34
CA LEU A 125 19.52 -1.70 5.85
C LEU A 125 19.10 -1.64 4.38
N ASP A 126 18.66 -0.47 3.92
CA ASP A 126 18.30 -0.22 2.51
C ASP A 126 18.64 1.23 2.11
N PRO A 127 19.94 1.62 2.12
CA PRO A 127 20.36 3.02 2.09
C PRO A 127 20.03 3.74 0.77
N ASN A 128 19.91 3.00 -0.33
CA ASN A 128 19.73 3.56 -1.67
C ASN A 128 18.25 3.64 -2.11
N ARG A 129 17.30 3.18 -1.29
CA ARG A 129 15.89 3.10 -1.66
C ARG A 129 15.25 4.49 -1.73
N GLY A 130 14.68 4.90 -2.87
CA GLY A 130 13.94 6.16 -3.00
C GLY A 130 12.56 6.14 -2.33
N ILE A 131 12.05 7.31 -1.91
CA ILE A 131 10.64 7.45 -1.50
C ILE A 131 9.76 7.20 -2.74
N LEU A 132 8.66 6.46 -2.57
CA LEU A 132 7.74 6.04 -3.63
C LEU A 132 8.37 5.18 -4.75
N SER A 133 9.58 4.66 -4.56
CA SER A 133 10.19 3.77 -5.55
C SER A 133 9.66 2.34 -5.42
N PHE A 134 9.33 1.73 -6.56
CA PHE A 134 8.90 0.35 -6.66
C PHE A 134 10.07 -0.63 -6.39
N GLN A 135 9.73 -1.80 -5.87
CA GLN A 135 10.66 -2.89 -5.63
C GLN A 135 9.95 -4.21 -5.95
N ASP A 136 10.53 -5.01 -6.84
CA ASP A 136 10.09 -6.38 -7.13
C ASP A 136 10.28 -7.29 -5.92
N ASP A 137 9.56 -8.40 -5.91
CA ASP A 137 9.73 -9.44 -4.91
C ASP A 137 11.13 -10.08 -5.00
N ALA A 138 11.63 -10.51 -3.84
CA ALA A 138 12.90 -11.19 -3.76
C ALA A 138 12.92 -12.14 -2.57
N ILE A 139 13.59 -13.26 -2.76
CA ILE A 139 13.98 -14.17 -1.68
C ILE A 139 15.48 -14.00 -1.38
N ARG A 140 15.89 -14.37 -0.18
CA ARG A 140 17.33 -14.47 0.13
C ARG A 140 17.95 -15.59 -0.71
N ASN A 141 19.24 -15.46 -1.02
CA ASN A 141 19.97 -16.48 -1.76
C ASN A 141 19.79 -17.87 -1.11
N ILE A 142 19.36 -18.85 -1.91
CA ILE A 142 19.32 -20.25 -1.51
C ILE A 142 20.53 -20.93 -2.15
N TYR A 143 21.53 -21.26 -1.34
CA TYR A 143 22.77 -21.86 -1.81
C TYR A 143 22.97 -23.27 -1.23
N GLY A 144 23.44 -24.19 -2.06
CA GLY A 144 23.87 -25.52 -1.68
C GLY A 144 24.75 -26.15 -2.76
N GLU A 145 25.61 -27.08 -2.36
CA GLU A 145 26.51 -27.82 -3.27
C GLU A 145 26.22 -29.32 -3.15
N VAL A 146 26.21 -30.02 -4.29
CA VAL A 146 26.17 -31.48 -4.31
C VAL A 146 27.43 -32.01 -4.96
N TRP A 147 28.24 -32.71 -4.16
CA TRP A 147 29.44 -33.40 -4.60
C TRP A 147 29.09 -34.66 -5.40
N PRO A 148 29.93 -35.07 -6.37
CA PRO A 148 29.66 -36.25 -7.18
C PRO A 148 29.53 -37.50 -6.30
N ILE A 149 28.36 -38.14 -6.34
CA ILE A 149 28.12 -39.45 -5.74
C ILE A 149 28.86 -40.49 -6.59
N SER A 150 30.03 -40.95 -6.13
CA SER A 150 30.70 -42.10 -6.75
C SER A 150 29.84 -43.35 -6.57
N HIS A 151 29.40 -43.93 -7.69
CA HIS A 151 28.51 -45.10 -7.71
C HIS A 151 29.30 -46.40 -7.48
N GLY A 152 29.72 -46.64 -6.23
CA GLY A 152 30.13 -47.98 -5.79
C GLY A 152 28.90 -48.84 -5.52
N ARG A 153 28.34 -49.49 -6.56
CA ARG A 153 27.29 -50.55 -6.54
C ARG A 153 26.52 -50.72 -5.21
N ILE A 154 25.71 -49.74 -4.79
CA ILE A 154 24.88 -49.91 -3.60
C ILE A 154 23.56 -50.56 -4.02
N LYS A 155 23.49 -51.89 -3.89
CA LYS A 155 22.31 -52.69 -4.25
C LYS A 155 21.12 -52.55 -3.28
N ASN A 156 21.18 -51.71 -2.26
CA ASN A 156 20.13 -51.54 -1.25
C ASN A 156 20.22 -50.18 -0.53
N THR A 157 20.35 -49.05 -1.24
CA THR A 157 20.03 -47.76 -0.61
C THR A 157 18.55 -47.50 -0.77
N ASN A 158 17.80 -47.64 0.32
CA ASN A 158 16.70 -46.73 0.56
C ASN A 158 17.31 -45.32 0.48
N THR A 159 17.20 -44.68 -0.68
CA THR A 159 17.79 -43.38 -0.93
C THR A 159 17.20 -42.40 0.07
N ILE A 160 18.00 -41.91 1.03
CA ILE A 160 17.53 -41.04 2.12
C ILE A 160 17.36 -39.62 1.57
N PHE A 161 16.39 -39.44 0.66
CA PHE A 161 15.89 -38.13 0.28
C PHE A 161 14.76 -37.76 1.24
N ASN A 162 14.86 -36.58 1.86
CA ASN A 162 13.85 -36.07 2.77
C ASN A 162 13.60 -34.58 2.49
N GLY A 163 12.40 -34.12 2.82
CA GLY A 163 11.99 -32.74 2.62
C GLY A 163 11.94 -32.33 1.14
N ALA A 164 12.53 -31.18 0.82
CA ALA A 164 12.52 -30.59 -0.53
C ALA A 164 13.31 -31.41 -1.58
N PHE A 165 14.07 -32.41 -1.17
CA PHE A 165 14.86 -33.23 -2.09
C PHE A 165 14.13 -34.52 -2.49
N SER A 166 14.23 -34.89 -3.77
CA SER A 166 13.69 -36.15 -4.34
C SER A 166 14.71 -36.86 -5.23
N GLU A 167 14.56 -38.17 -5.41
CA GLU A 167 15.21 -38.91 -6.51
C GLU A 167 14.58 -38.53 -7.87
N THR A 168 15.39 -38.32 -8.91
CA THR A 168 14.92 -38.39 -10.31
C THR A 168 15.33 -39.72 -10.93
N ARG A 169 14.36 -40.37 -11.58
CA ARG A 169 14.63 -41.54 -12.43
C ARG A 169 14.62 -41.08 -13.88
N ARG A 170 15.79 -40.72 -14.41
CA ARG A 170 15.93 -40.59 -15.86
C ARG A 170 16.04 -41.99 -16.47
N ASN A 171 15.12 -42.31 -17.38
CA ASN A 171 15.23 -43.50 -18.22
C ASN A 171 16.53 -43.40 -19.06
N THR A 172 17.29 -44.49 -19.10
CA THR A 172 18.64 -44.58 -19.66
C THR A 172 18.67 -44.44 -21.18
N GLU A 173 19.61 -43.63 -21.69
CA GLU A 173 20.25 -43.88 -22.99
C GLU A 173 21.50 -44.77 -22.77
N THR A 174 21.68 -45.75 -23.65
CA THR A 174 22.80 -46.70 -23.65
C THR A 174 24.12 -45.96 -23.92
N ILE A 175 25.00 -45.85 -22.91
CA ILE A 175 26.38 -45.38 -23.12
C ILE A 175 27.32 -46.58 -23.07
N GLY A 176 27.77 -47.05 -24.23
CA GLY A 176 28.82 -48.06 -24.33
C GLY A 176 30.20 -47.47 -23.99
N LEU A 177 30.84 -47.93 -22.91
CA LEU A 177 32.21 -47.56 -22.58
C LEU A 177 33.19 -48.57 -23.19
N LYS A 178 34.08 -48.11 -24.09
CA LYS A 178 35.15 -48.94 -24.69
C LYS A 178 36.35 -49.01 -23.75
N TYR A 179 36.72 -50.22 -23.30
CA TYR A 179 38.04 -50.47 -22.73
C TYR A 179 39.01 -50.89 -23.84
N ALA A 180 40.10 -50.16 -23.98
CA ALA A 180 41.15 -50.47 -24.95
C ALA A 180 42.05 -51.63 -24.46
N LYS A 181 41.55 -52.88 -24.54
CA LYS A 181 42.39 -54.08 -24.74
C LYS A 181 41.55 -55.30 -25.15
N GLY A 182 41.11 -55.31 -26.41
CA GLY A 182 40.95 -56.51 -27.24
C GLY A 182 39.89 -57.57 -26.87
N THR A 183 39.15 -57.45 -25.78
CA THR A 183 38.04 -58.37 -25.47
C THR A 183 36.76 -57.57 -25.28
N ILE A 184 35.76 -57.80 -26.13
CA ILE A 184 34.41 -57.24 -25.94
C ILE A 184 33.75 -58.05 -24.82
N THR A 185 33.77 -57.53 -23.60
CA THR A 185 32.67 -57.80 -22.67
C THR A 185 31.70 -56.64 -22.81
N GLU A 186 30.59 -56.85 -23.51
CA GLU A 186 29.48 -55.90 -23.48
C GLU A 186 29.04 -55.74 -22.01
N PHE A 187 29.49 -54.67 -21.37
CA PHE A 187 28.96 -54.29 -20.08
C PHE A 187 27.72 -53.43 -20.34
N THR A 188 26.58 -54.07 -20.57
CA THR A 188 25.26 -53.41 -20.52
C THR A 188 24.97 -53.04 -19.07
N SER A 189 25.40 -51.85 -18.66
CA SER A 189 24.95 -51.26 -17.40
C SER A 189 23.76 -50.34 -17.67
N ILE A 190 22.55 -50.92 -17.60
CA ILE A 190 21.31 -50.16 -17.42
C ILE A 190 21.34 -49.68 -15.96
N LEU A 191 22.14 -48.65 -15.69
CA LEU A 191 22.07 -47.96 -14.42
C LEU A 191 21.21 -46.72 -14.65
N PRO A 192 19.97 -46.68 -14.14
CA PRO A 192 19.32 -45.40 -13.91
C PRO A 192 20.35 -44.57 -13.13
N ARG A 193 20.82 -43.45 -13.67
CA ARG A 193 21.59 -42.50 -12.87
C ARG A 193 20.55 -41.76 -12.04
N PRO A 194 20.38 -42.06 -10.75
CA PRO A 194 19.48 -41.28 -9.93
C PRO A 194 20.13 -39.90 -9.78
N GLY A 195 19.55 -38.90 -10.43
CA GLY A 195 19.81 -37.52 -10.04
C GLY A 195 18.94 -37.18 -8.83
N PHE A 196 19.05 -35.95 -8.34
CA PHE A 196 18.10 -35.43 -7.35
C PHE A 196 17.44 -34.16 -7.89
N TYR A 197 16.22 -33.89 -7.42
CA TYR A 197 15.52 -32.63 -7.63
C TYR A 197 15.43 -31.86 -6.32
N PHE A 198 15.50 -30.54 -6.42
CA PHE A 198 15.04 -29.63 -5.38
C PHE A 198 13.65 -29.12 -5.77
N ASP A 199 12.67 -29.37 -4.92
CA ASP A 199 11.31 -28.88 -5.04
C ASP A 199 10.82 -28.45 -3.65
N ALA A 200 10.77 -27.14 -3.43
CA ALA A 200 10.33 -26.55 -2.18
C ALA A 200 8.86 -26.88 -1.86
N SER A 201 8.02 -27.11 -2.87
CA SER A 201 6.58 -27.36 -2.69
C SER A 201 6.29 -28.62 -1.85
N ARG A 202 7.27 -29.52 -1.75
CA ARG A 202 7.20 -30.74 -0.93
C ARG A 202 7.16 -30.47 0.57
N VAL A 203 7.62 -29.30 1.03
CA VAL A 203 7.73 -28.96 2.47
C VAL A 203 7.20 -27.58 2.83
N VAL A 204 7.01 -26.71 1.84
CA VAL A 204 6.45 -25.36 2.06
C VAL A 204 5.36 -25.05 1.02
N PRO A 205 4.33 -24.26 1.36
CA PRO A 205 3.42 -23.71 0.37
C PRO A 205 4.17 -22.87 -0.65
N VAL A 206 3.78 -22.96 -1.92
CA VAL A 206 4.36 -22.18 -3.02
C VAL A 206 3.26 -21.48 -3.81
N SER A 207 3.58 -20.31 -4.34
CA SER A 207 2.75 -19.45 -5.18
C SER A 207 3.62 -18.83 -6.29
N HIS A 208 3.00 -18.12 -7.24
CA HIS A 208 3.75 -17.39 -8.28
C HIS A 208 4.68 -16.34 -7.67
N ASP A 209 4.22 -15.65 -6.61
CA ASP A 209 4.98 -14.61 -5.89
C ASP A 209 5.28 -15.05 -4.45
N ASN A 210 6.35 -14.51 -3.86
CA ASN A 210 6.65 -14.74 -2.44
C ASN A 210 5.93 -13.71 -1.54
N HIS A 211 4.99 -14.16 -0.72
CA HIS A 211 4.28 -13.30 0.22
C HIS A 211 3.97 -13.99 1.55
N PRO A 212 3.94 -13.25 2.67
CA PRO A 212 3.30 -13.73 3.87
C PRO A 212 1.78 -13.81 3.68
N ARG A 213 1.07 -14.47 4.60
CA ARG A 213 -0.40 -14.37 4.65
C ARG A 213 -0.79 -12.90 4.84
N ASN A 214 -1.76 -12.44 4.07
CA ASN A 214 -2.20 -11.04 4.07
C ASN A 214 -3.71 -10.96 3.84
N VAL A 215 -4.29 -9.79 4.13
CA VAL A 215 -5.67 -9.43 3.86
C VAL A 215 -5.65 -8.16 3.01
N ALA A 216 -6.43 -8.14 1.94
CA ALA A 216 -6.47 -7.01 1.01
C ALA A 216 -7.38 -5.89 1.55
N PHE A 217 -6.87 -4.66 1.50
CA PHE A 217 -7.59 -3.41 1.71
C PHE A 217 -7.31 -2.49 0.52
N ILE A 218 -8.22 -1.58 0.21
CA ILE A 218 -7.96 -0.52 -0.77
C ILE A 218 -7.15 0.57 -0.09
N TYR A 219 -6.04 1.01 -0.69
CA TYR A 219 -5.32 2.17 -0.19
C TYR A 219 -5.96 3.45 -0.71
N ILE A 220 -6.36 4.34 0.21
CA ILE A 220 -7.01 5.61 -0.13
C ILE A 220 -6.28 6.80 0.49
N VAL A 221 -6.34 7.95 -0.16
CA VAL A 221 -5.82 9.24 0.34
C VAL A 221 -6.91 10.30 0.36
N LYS A 222 -6.84 11.21 1.32
CA LYS A 222 -7.76 12.33 1.44
C LYS A 222 -7.52 13.31 0.29
N ALA A 223 -8.58 13.78 -0.35
CA ALA A 223 -8.54 14.73 -1.45
C ALA A 223 -8.85 16.14 -0.92
N GLU A 224 -7.80 16.93 -0.67
CA GLU A 224 -7.87 18.32 -0.17
C GLU A 224 -6.80 19.20 -0.82
#